data_AF-A0A496QTL1-F1
#
_entry.id   AF-A0A496QTL1-F1
#
_cell.length_a   1.000
_cell.length_b   1.000
_cell.length_c   1.000
_cell.angle_alpha   90.00
_cell.angle_beta   90.00
_cell.angle_gamma   90.00
#
_symmetry.space_group_name_H-M   'P 1'
#
loop_
_entity.id
_entity.type
_entity.pdbx_description
1 polymer ?
#
loop_
_entity_poly.entity_id
_entity_poly.type
_entity_poly.pdbx_seq_one_letter_code
_entity_poly.pdbx_strand_id
1 'polypeptide(L)'
;MNNIIFLSIINWIHLLATVSWIGGMITNILILTSSAGETLEPPVMGKLMGAVMKRYRTLVYACILLLVVTGDLISRINPGYEGFFQLTNP
;
A
#
# COMPACT_ATOMS: atom_id res chain seq x y z
N MET A 1 -14.51 -1.97 -25.76
CA MET A 1 -13.21 -2.68 -25.61
C MET A 1 -12.15 -1.81 -24.93
N ASN A 2 -11.96 -0.54 -25.31
CA ASN A 2 -10.92 0.33 -24.70
C ASN A 2 -11.07 0.54 -23.18
N ASN A 3 -12.29 0.62 -22.64
CA ASN A 3 -12.52 0.84 -21.21
C ASN A 3 -12.12 -0.36 -20.33
N ILE A 4 -12.20 -1.59 -20.86
CA ILE A 4 -11.89 -2.80 -20.09
C ILE A 4 -10.38 -2.90 -19.86
N ILE A 5 -9.58 -2.65 -20.89
CA ILE A 5 -8.11 -2.68 -20.80
C ILE A 5 -7.62 -1.62 -19.82
N PHE A 6 -8.16 -0.40 -19.92
CA PHE A 6 -7.85 0.69 -19.00
C PHE A 6 -8.14 0.31 -17.54
N LEU A 7 -9.32 -0.27 -17.28
CA LEU A 7 -9.69 -0.74 -15.95
C LEU A 7 -8.81 -1.87 -15.44
N SER A 8 -8.49 -2.84 -16.29
CA SER A 8 -7.57 -3.93 -15.91
C SER A 8 -6.21 -3.40 -15.51
N ILE A 9 -5.69 -2.38 -16.21
CA ILE A 9 -4.41 -1.74 -15.86
C ILE A 9 -4.52 -1.01 -14.52
N ILE A 10 -5.58 -0.22 -14.29
CA ILE A 10 -5.79 0.48 -13.01
C ILE A 10 -5.89 -0.52 -11.86
N ASN A 11 -6.69 -1.57 -12.02
CA ASN A 11 -6.85 -2.60 -10.99
C ASN A 11 -5.54 -3.34 -10.72
N TRP A 12 -4.75 -3.62 -11.76
CA TRP A 12 -3.44 -4.23 -11.61
C TRP A 12 -2.48 -3.34 -10.82
N ILE A 13 -2.44 -2.03 -11.11
CA ILE A 13 -1.65 -1.05 -10.34
C ILE A 13 -2.14 -0.97 -8.89
N HIS A 14 -3.46 -0.95 -8.67
CA HIS A 14 -4.06 -0.93 -7.33
C HIS A 14 -3.61 -2.15 -6.52
N LEU A 15 -3.72 -3.35 -7.09
CA LEU A 15 -3.30 -4.59 -6.44
C LEU A 15 -1.79 -4.61 -6.15
N LEU A 16 -0.96 -4.13 -7.08
CA LEU A 16 0.48 -4.01 -6.83
C LEU A 16 0.80 -3.07 -5.68
N ALA A 17 0.10 -1.94 -5.58
CA ALA A 17 0.26 -1.00 -4.47
C ALA A 17 -0.16 -1.66 -3.14
N THR A 18 -1.29 -2.38 -3.12
CA THR A 18 -1.78 -3.12 -1.94
C THR A 18 -0.79 -4.19 -1.50
N VAL A 19 -0.33 -5.04 -2.42
CA VAL A 19 0.62 -6.12 -2.12
C VAL A 19 1.96 -5.58 -1.66
N SER A 20 2.48 -4.53 -2.31
CA SER A 20 3.76 -3.92 -1.92
C SER A 20 3.68 -3.28 -0.53
N TRP A 21 2.55 -2.63 -0.22
CA TRP A 21 2.34 -2.02 1.09
C TRP A 21 2.16 -3.08 2.19
N ILE A 22 1.23 -4.02 2.02
CA ILE A 22 0.96 -5.04 3.05
C ILE A 22 2.13 -6.00 3.18
N GLY A 23 2.70 -6.47 2.07
CA GLY A 23 3.88 -7.32 2.04
C GLY A 23 5.07 -6.67 2.72
N GLY A 24 5.32 -5.38 2.46
CA GLY A 24 6.38 -4.63 3.13
C GLY A 24 6.18 -4.51 4.64
N MET A 25 4.94 -4.34 5.12
CA MET A 25 4.63 -4.33 6.57
C MET A 25 4.93 -5.69 7.20
N ILE A 26 4.47 -6.77 6.57
CA ILE A 26 4.68 -8.14 7.05
C ILE A 26 6.18 -8.45 7.11
N THR A 27 6.93 -8.15 6.04
CA THR A 27 8.38 -8.37 6.01
C THR A 27 9.09 -7.55 7.09
N ASN A 28 8.73 -6.28 7.28
CA ASN A 28 9.38 -5.45 8.30
C ASN A 28 9.11 -5.95 9.72
N ILE A 29 7.87 -6.34 10.03
CA ILE A 29 7.48 -6.75 11.38
C ILE A 29 7.96 -8.17 11.69
N LEU A 30 7.67 -9.13 10.82
CA LEU A 30 7.92 -10.54 11.12
C LEU A 30 9.34 -10.98 10.80
N ILE A 31 9.90 -10.52 9.68
CA ILE A 31 11.19 -11.00 9.21
C ILE A 31 12.29 -10.07 9.71
N LEU A 32 12.24 -8.80 9.33
CA LEU A 32 13.32 -7.87 9.60
C LEU A 32 13.50 -7.59 11.10
N THR A 33 12.41 -7.33 11.83
CA THR A 33 12.49 -7.05 13.27
C THR A 33 12.96 -8.28 14.05
N SER A 34 12.45 -9.47 13.71
CA SER A 34 12.89 -10.71 14.34
C SER A 34 14.36 -11.00 14.07
N SER A 35 14.78 -11.01 12.80
CA SER A 35 16.17 -11.31 12.43
C SER A 35 17.15 -10.28 12.97
N ALA A 36 16.78 -8.99 12.97
CA ALA A 36 17.65 -7.95 13.53
C ALA A 36 17.76 -8.04 15.05
N GLY A 37 16.68 -8.42 15.75
CA GLY A 37 16.70 -8.61 17.20
C GLY A 37 17.57 -9.78 17.65
N GLU A 38 17.66 -10.85 16.84
CA GLU A 38 18.49 -12.02 17.14
C GLU A 38 19.97 -11.84 16.78
N THR A 39 20.27 -11.02 15.76
CA THR A 39 21.62 -10.96 15.17
C THR A 39 22.39 -9.67 15.47
N LEU A 40 21.72 -8.60 15.93
CA LEU A 40 22.34 -7.30 16.13
C LEU A 40 22.20 -6.82 17.58
N GLU A 41 23.23 -6.13 18.06
CA GLU A 41 23.16 -5.40 19.34
C GLU A 41 22.13 -4.26 19.24
N PRO A 42 21.46 -3.88 20.36
CA PRO A 42 20.40 -2.87 20.35
C PRO A 42 20.76 -1.53 19.68
N PRO A 43 21.97 -0.95 19.87
CA PRO A 43 22.35 0.30 19.22
C PRO A 43 22.46 0.18 17.69
N VAL A 44 22.97 -0.96 17.20
CA VAL A 44 23.15 -1.23 15.77
C VAL A 44 21.81 -1.53 15.11
N MET A 45 20.96 -2.32 15.78
CA MET A 45 19.59 -2.59 15.36
C MET A 45 18.81 -1.28 15.19
N GLY A 46 18.86 -0.36 16.16
CA GLY A 46 18.17 0.91 16.08
C GLY A 46 18.58 1.75 14.87
N LYS A 47 19.88 1.77 14.55
CA LYS A 47 20.41 2.47 13.36
C LYS A 47 19.91 1.85 12.06
N LEU A 48 19.90 0.52 11.95
CA LEU A 48 19.37 -0.20 10.80
C LEU A 48 17.88 0.07 10.62
N MET A 49 17.09 -0.09 11.69
CA MET A 49 15.64 0.12 11.67
C MET A 49 15.29 1.55 11.29
N GLY A 50 15.98 2.55 11.84
CA GLY A 50 15.78 3.95 11.46
C GLY A 50 16.03 4.18 9.96
N ALA A 51 17.09 3.58 9.41
CA ALA A 51 17.42 3.69 7.99
C ALA A 51 16.42 2.96 7.09
N VAL A 52 15.94 1.78 7.48
CA VAL A 52 14.93 1.02 6.74
C VAL A 52 13.59 1.73 6.78
N MET A 53 13.11 2.10 7.97
CA MET A 53 11.82 2.76 8.15
C MET A 53 11.75 4.10 7.43
N LYS A 54 12.86 4.85 7.32
CA LYS A 54 12.92 6.08 6.53
C LYS A 54 12.62 5.81 5.05
N ARG A 55 13.21 4.76 4.45
CA ARG A 55 12.98 4.39 3.04
C ARG A 55 11.58 3.79 2.84
N TYR A 56 11.18 2.92 3.76
CA TYR A 56 9.88 2.27 3.72
C TYR A 56 8.75 3.29 3.82
N ARG A 57 8.89 4.32 4.66
CA ARG A 57 7.90 5.40 4.78
C ARG A 57 7.64 6.12 3.46
N THR A 58 8.67 6.40 2.67
CA THR A 58 8.51 7.01 1.34
C THR A 58 7.70 6.10 0.41
N LEU A 59 7.99 4.79 0.43
CA LEU A 59 7.23 3.80 -0.34
C LEU A 59 5.77 3.73 0.13
N VAL A 60 5.53 3.73 1.43
CA VAL A 60 4.18 3.70 2.02
C VAL A 60 3.36 4.91 1.57
N TYR A 61 3.92 6.13 1.61
CA TYR A 61 3.19 7.31 1.15
C TYR A 61 2.86 7.25 -0.35
N ALA A 62 3.78 6.74 -1.18
CA ALA A 62 3.50 6.51 -2.59
C ALA A 62 2.38 5.47 -2.80
N CYS A 63 2.40 4.36 -2.07
CA CYS A 63 1.36 3.34 -2.11
C CYS A 63 0.00 3.89 -1.66
N ILE A 64 -0.07 4.63 -0.55
CA ILE A 64 -1.33 5.22 -0.06
C ILE A 64 -1.93 6.15 -1.11
N LEU A 65 -1.12 7.04 -1.69
CA LEU A 65 -1.59 7.96 -2.74
C LEU A 65 -2.11 7.18 -3.95
N LEU A 66 -1.36 6.16 -4.41
CA LEU A 66 -1.80 5.29 -5.51
C LEU A 66 -3.11 4.58 -5.19
N LEU A 67 -3.28 4.04 -3.99
CA LEU A 67 -4.48 3.33 -3.58
C LEU A 67 -5.71 4.23 -3.55
N VAL A 68 -5.56 5.47 -3.04
CA VAL A 68 -6.65 6.46 -3.03
C VAL A 68 -7.06 6.81 -4.47
N VAL A 69 -6.09 7.14 -5.33
CA VAL A 69 -6.36 7.55 -6.71
C VAL A 69 -6.98 6.39 -7.51
N THR A 70 -6.38 5.21 -7.45
CA THR A 70 -6.87 4.05 -8.21
C THR A 70 -8.20 3.52 -7.67
N GLY A 71 -8.41 3.57 -6.35
CA GLY A 71 -9.68 3.20 -5.73
C GLY A 71 -10.83 4.08 -6.20
N ASP A 72 -10.65 5.41 -6.19
CA ASP A 72 -11.64 6.36 -6.71
C ASP A 72 -11.97 6.11 -8.19
N LEU A 73 -10.96 5.86 -9.02
CA LEU A 73 -11.16 5.55 -10.44
C LEU A 73 -11.95 4.25 -10.67
N ILE A 74 -11.68 3.21 -9.88
CA ILE A 74 -12.41 1.94 -9.95
C ILE A 74 -13.87 2.13 -9.50
N SER A 75 -14.09 2.86 -8.40
CA SER A 75 -15.41 3.07 -7.81
C SER A 75 -16.36 3.83 -8.73
N ARG A 76 -15.89 4.83 -9.48
CA ARG A 76 -16.71 5.64 -10.42
C ARG A 76 -17.38 4.83 -11.54
N ILE A 77 -16.95 3.59 -11.75
CA ILE A 77 -17.47 2.72 -12.81
C ILE A 77 -18.56 1.78 -12.26
N ASN A 78 -18.68 1.67 -10.95
CA ASN A 78 -19.77 0.93 -10.35
C ASN A 78 -21.06 1.77 -10.44
N PRO A 79 -22.14 1.28 -11.10
CA PRO A 79 -23.36 2.04 -11.27
C PRO A 79 -24.09 2.40 -9.97
N GLY A 80 -23.75 1.76 -8.85
CA GLY A 80 -24.24 2.12 -7.51
C GLY A 80 -23.31 3.04 -6.72
N TYR A 81 -22.28 3.62 -7.34
CA TYR A 81 -21.38 4.55 -6.67
C TYR A 81 -21.93 5.98 -6.74
N GLU A 82 -22.53 6.41 -5.63
CA GLU A 82 -23.16 7.73 -5.50
C GLU A 82 -22.18 8.85 -5.12
N GLY A 83 -20.96 8.49 -4.68
CA GLY A 83 -19.91 9.45 -4.34
C GLY A 83 -19.07 9.07 -3.14
N PHE A 84 -17.92 9.72 -2.98
CA PHE A 84 -17.05 9.52 -1.83
C PHE A 84 -17.73 10.10 -0.58
N PHE A 85 -17.97 9.26 0.43
CA PHE A 85 -18.72 9.56 1.67
C PHE A 85 -20.23 9.74 1.54
N GLN A 86 -20.85 9.28 0.46
CA GLN A 86 -22.30 9.18 0.39
C GLN A 86 -22.76 7.99 1.27
N LEU A 87 -23.17 8.27 2.51
CA LEU A 87 -23.74 7.28 3.45
C LEU A 87 -25.25 7.08 3.25
N THR A 88 -25.85 7.88 2.38
CA THR A 88 -27.22 7.72 1.94
C THR A 88 -27.26 6.63 0.88
N ASN A 89 -28.03 5.59 1.17
CA ASN A 89 -28.56 4.68 0.16
C ASN A 89 -29.95 5.22 -0.23
N PRO A 90 -30.36 5.21 -1.50
CA PRO A 90 -31.77 5.37 -1.84
C PRO A 90 -32.64 4.27 -1.21
#